data_AF-A7XZQ1-F1
#
_entry.id   AF-A7XZQ1-F1
#
_cell.length_a   1.000
_cell.length_b   1.000
_cell.length_c   1.000
_cell.angle_alpha   90.00
_cell.angle_beta   90.00
_cell.angle_gamma   90.00
#
_symmetry.space_group_name_H-M   'P 1'
#
loop_
_entity.id
_entity.type
_entity.pdbx_description
1 polymer ?
#
loop_
_entity_poly.entity_id
_entity_poly.type
_entity_poly.pdbx_seq_one_letter_code
_entity_poly.pdbx_strand_id
1 'polypeptide(L)' 'NACKFISKVTNREIVVRDFRRFHCFKDGV' A
#
# COMPACT_ATOMS: atom_id res chain seq x y z
N ASN A 1 -0.44 -3.86 -8.87
CA ASN A 1 0.11 -2.76 -8.03
C ASN A 1 1.31 -3.25 -7.25
N ALA A 2 2.46 -2.61 -7.41
CA ALA A 2 3.66 -2.97 -6.65
C ALA A 2 3.47 -2.78 -5.14
N CYS A 3 2.85 -1.67 -4.70
CA CYS A 3 2.63 -1.39 -3.27
C CYS A 3 1.77 -2.46 -2.56
N LYS A 4 0.74 -3.00 -3.22
CA LYS A 4 -0.05 -4.12 -2.70
C LYS A 4 0.79 -5.37 -2.46
N PHE A 5 1.61 -5.74 -3.46
CA PHE A 5 2.49 -6.90 -3.34
C PHE A 5 3.53 -6.68 -2.23
N ILE A 6 4.16 -5.50 -2.19
CA ILE A 6 5.14 -5.15 -1.15
C ILE A 6 4.50 -5.18 0.23
N SER A 7 3.30 -4.62 0.41
CA SER A 7 2.56 -4.67 1.68
C SER A 7 2.36 -6.12 2.15
N LYS A 8 1.94 -7.01 1.24
CA LYS A 8 1.71 -8.43 1.54
C LYS A 8 2.99 -9.20 1.88
N VAL A 9 4.08 -9.04 1.10
CA VAL A 9 5.32 -9.81 1.36
C VAL A 9 6.08 -9.30 2.58
N THR A 10 5.93 -8.02 2.92
CA THR A 10 6.65 -7.41 4.03
C THR A 10 5.84 -7.41 5.34
N ASN A 11 4.57 -7.83 5.32
CA ASN A 11 3.61 -7.70 6.42
C ASN A 11 3.60 -6.28 7.01
N ARG A 12 3.63 -5.27 6.14
CA ARG A 12 3.62 -3.86 6.53
C ARG A 12 2.45 -3.14 5.87
N GLU A 13 1.85 -2.24 6.63
CA GLU A 13 0.94 -1.24 6.09
C GLU A 13 1.72 -0.20 5.29
N ILE A 14 1.26 0.09 4.08
CA ILE A 14 1.87 1.09 3.20
C ILE A 14 0.83 2.14 2.88
N VAL A 15 1.13 3.39 3.23
CA VAL A 15 0.31 4.55 2.88
C VAL A 15 1.00 5.34 1.78
N VAL A 16 0.35 5.43 0.61
CA VAL A 16 0.82 6.19 -0.53
C VAL A 16 -0.03 7.43 -0.69
N ARG A 17 0.59 8.60 -0.81
CA ARG A 17 -0.08 9.86 -1.12
C ARG A 17 0.21 10.26 -2.55
N ASP A 18 -0.83 10.41 -3.35
CA ASP A 18 -0.77 11.13 -4.62
C ASP A 18 -1.38 12.53 -4.48
N PHE A 19 -1.39 13.31 -5.56
CA PHE A 19 -1.76 14.72 -5.53
C PHE A 19 -3.20 14.99 -5.04
N ARG A 20 -4.09 13.99 -5.11
CA ARG A 20 -5.52 14.16 -4.77
C ARG A 20 -6.04 13.15 -3.75
N ARG A 21 -5.32 12.05 -3.49
CA ARG A 21 -5.80 10.95 -2.64
C ARG A 21 -4.68 10.27 -1.86
N PHE A 22 -5.10 9.65 -0.76
CA PHE A 22 -4.31 8.67 -0.04
C PHE A 22 -4.82 7.26 -0.40
N HIS A 23 -3.87 6.36 -0.61
CA HIS A 23 -4.12 4.93 -0.76
C HIS A 23 -3.46 4.23 0.44
N CYS A 24 -4.27 3.58 1.27
CA CYS A 24 -3.76 2.70 2.30
C CYS A 24 -3.80 1.27 1.76
N PHE A 25 -2.67 0.57 1.85
CA PHE A 25 -2.56 -0.83 1.52
C PHE A 25 -2.20 -1.62 2.77
N LYS A 26 -3.09 -2.52 3.17
CA LYS A 26 -2.91 -3.44 4.30
C LYS A 26 -3.18 -4.85 3.83
N ASP A 27 -2.32 -5.79 4.21
CA ASP A 27 -2.39 -7.20 3.78
C ASP A 27 -2.42 -7.38 2.24
N GLY A 28 -1.95 -6.36 1.52
CA GLY A 28 -1.94 -6.30 0.06
C GLY A 28 -3.24 -5.92 -0.63
N VAL A 29 -4.18 -5.26 0.05
CA VAL A 29 -5.44 -4.75 -0.53
C VAL A 29 -5.45 -3.24 -0.59
#